data_AF-A0A917PH43-F1
#
_entry.id   AF-A0A917PH43-F1
#
_cell.length_a   1.000
_cell.length_b   1.000
_cell.length_c   1.000
_cell.angle_alpha   90.00
_cell.angle_beta   90.00
_cell.angle_gamma   90.00
#
_symmetry.space_group_name_H-M   'P 1'
#
loop_
_entity.id
_entity.type
_entity.pdbx_description
1 polymer ?
#
loop_
_entity_poly.entity_id
_entity_poly.type
_entity_poly.pdbx_seq_one_letter_code
_entity_poly.pdbx_strand_id
1 'polypeptide(L)'
;MALGMSAASFEPTSPTSIRYTAPDGQRRTATYFRVLTVRTPRLSGADVREVQRRLRQVLPDARGLTIDGYYGPVTAAAVRRYQLRNDLTPDGRVNFDTWEVLFDVGE
;
A
#
# COMPACT_ATOMS: atom_id res chain seq x y z
N MET A 1 8.49 24.58 5.07
CA MET A 1 7.25 24.92 4.33
C MET A 1 6.40 23.66 4.27
N ALA A 2 5.39 23.56 5.14
CA ALA A 2 4.43 22.46 5.10
C ALA A 2 3.26 22.93 4.23
N LEU A 3 3.21 22.45 2.98
CA LEU A 3 2.07 22.70 2.11
C LEU A 3 0.90 21.88 2.64
N GLY A 4 -0.19 22.56 3.00
CA GLY A 4 -1.46 21.93 3.30
C GLY A 4 -1.95 21.15 2.08
N MET A 5 -1.86 19.83 2.15
CA MET A 5 -2.40 18.94 1.12
C MET A 5 -3.91 18.81 1.34
N SER A 6 -4.67 19.74 0.77
CA SER A 6 -6.04 19.47 0.34
C SER A 6 -5.94 18.57 -0.90
N ALA A 7 -5.65 17.28 -0.68
CA ALA A 7 -5.32 16.34 -1.74
C ALA A 7 -6.60 15.89 -2.46
N ALA A 8 -6.89 16.50 -3.60
CA ALA A 8 -7.54 15.74 -4.67
C ALA A 8 -6.62 14.56 -4.97
N SER A 9 -7.02 13.34 -4.61
CA SER A 9 -6.23 12.12 -4.84
C SER A 9 -5.74 12.07 -6.29
N PHE A 10 -4.43 12.21 -6.48
CA PHE A 10 -3.82 12.13 -7.79
C PHE A 10 -3.68 10.66 -8.17
N GLU A 11 -4.43 10.21 -9.17
CA GLU A 11 -4.28 8.86 -9.71
C GLU A 11 -3.39 8.94 -10.96
N PRO A 12 -2.16 8.40 -10.94
CA PRO A 12 -1.32 8.39 -12.13
C PRO A 12 -1.99 7.53 -13.21
N THR A 13 -1.97 8.02 -14.45
CA THR A 13 -2.55 7.35 -15.62
C THR A 13 -1.61 6.30 -16.23
N SER A 14 -0.35 6.27 -15.78
CA SER A 14 0.68 5.32 -16.20
C SER A 14 1.18 4.53 -15.00
N PRO A 15 1.70 3.29 -15.19
CA PRO A 15 2.32 2.53 -14.12
C PRO A 15 3.50 3.30 -13.49
N THR A 16 3.46 3.49 -12.17
CA THR A 16 4.51 4.15 -11.39
C THR A 16 5.23 3.12 -10.54
N SER A 17 6.56 3.04 -10.66
CA SER A 17 7.38 2.09 -9.90
C SER A 17 8.19 2.78 -8.81
N ILE A 18 8.06 2.31 -7.57
CA ILE A 18 8.87 2.75 -6.43
C ILE A 18 9.87 1.64 -6.09
N ARG A 19 11.15 1.99 -6.01
CA ARG A 19 12.19 1.10 -5.50
C ARG A 19 12.29 1.27 -3.99
N TYR A 20 12.28 0.18 -3.25
CA TYR A 20 12.40 0.20 -1.80
C TYR A 20 13.33 -0.91 -1.32
N THR A 21 13.97 -0.71 -0.17
CA THR A 21 14.80 -1.73 0.48
C THR A 21 13.96 -2.47 1.50
N ALA A 22 13.76 -3.78 1.30
CA ALA A 22 13.08 -4.62 2.27
C ALA A 22 13.96 -4.81 3.53
N PRO A 23 13.37 -5.17 4.69
CA PRO A 23 14.13 -5.43 5.92
C PRO A 23 15.19 -6.54 5.78
N ASP A 24 15.01 -7.43 4.81
CA ASP A 24 15.97 -8.48 4.44
C ASP A 24 17.16 -7.96 3.59
N GLY A 25 17.26 -6.65 3.38
CA GLY A 25 18.31 -6.01 2.59
C GLY A 25 18.10 -6.09 1.07
N GLN A 26 17.09 -6.82 0.59
CA GLN A 26 16.81 -6.90 -0.84
C GLN A 26 16.19 -5.60 -1.34
N ARG A 27 16.77 -5.06 -2.42
CA ARG A 27 16.15 -4.02 -3.23
C ARG A 27 15.00 -4.64 -4.02
N ARG A 28 13.80 -4.10 -3.83
CA ARG A 28 12.58 -4.53 -4.51
C ARG A 28 11.94 -3.35 -5.23
N THR A 29 11.11 -3.67 -6.21
CA THR A 29 10.33 -2.68 -6.97
C THR A 29 8.86 -2.99 -6.79
N ALA A 30 8.10 -2.02 -6.30
CA ALA A 30 6.65 -2.07 -6.25
C ALA A 30 6.10 -1.18 -7.37
N THR A 31 5.25 -1.74 -8.22
CA THR A 31 4.60 -0.99 -9.31
C THR A 31 3.12 -0.75 -9.02
N TYR A 32 2.73 0.52 -8.94
CA TYR A 32 1.35 0.98 -8.90
C TYR A 32 0.81 1.14 -10.32
N PHE A 33 -0.34 0.53 -10.62
CA PHE A 33 -1.02 0.71 -11.91
C PHE A 33 -2.55 0.68 -11.80
N ARG A 34 -3.08 0.51 -10.58
CA ARG A 34 -4.51 0.45 -10.28
C ARG A 34 -4.75 0.64 -8.79
N VAL A 35 -5.94 1.11 -8.43
CA VAL A 35 -6.39 1.13 -7.03
C VAL A 35 -6.67 -0.28 -6.55
N LEU A 36 -6.13 -0.64 -5.39
CA LEU A 36 -6.47 -1.91 -4.73
C LEU A 36 -7.63 -1.72 -3.77
N THR A 37 -8.66 -2.54 -3.92
CA THR A 37 -9.83 -2.54 -3.03
C THR A 37 -10.51 -3.91 -3.05
N VAL A 38 -11.36 -4.17 -2.06
CA VAL A 38 -12.15 -5.40 -2.02
C VAL A 38 -13.16 -5.38 -3.17
N ARG A 39 -13.06 -6.35 -4.07
CA ARG A 39 -13.96 -6.53 -5.24
C ARG A 39 -14.25 -8.02 -5.48
N THR A 40 -15.20 -8.27 -6.37
CA THR A 40 -15.56 -9.58 -6.87
C THR A 40 -15.45 -9.57 -8.40
N PRO A 41 -14.58 -10.39 -9.03
CA PRO A 41 -13.57 -11.25 -8.40
C PRO A 41 -12.53 -10.44 -7.60
N ARG A 42 -11.86 -11.08 -6.65
CA ARG A 42 -10.81 -10.43 -5.85
C ARG A 42 -9.69 -9.97 -6.76
N LEU A 43 -9.18 -8.77 -6.52
CA LEU A 43 -7.96 -8.32 -7.17
C LEU A 43 -6.82 -9.23 -6.74
N SER A 44 -5.95 -9.59 -7.69
CA SER A 44 -4.77 -10.40 -7.41
C SER A 44 -3.59 -9.98 -8.26
N GLY A 45 -2.38 -10.20 -7.74
CA GLY A 45 -1.16 -9.89 -8.48
C GLY A 45 0.05 -9.58 -7.61
N ALA A 46 1.13 -9.19 -8.27
CA ALA A 46 2.37 -8.79 -7.63
C ALA A 46 2.22 -7.52 -6.78
N ASP A 47 1.43 -6.55 -7.26
CA ASP A 47 1.04 -5.32 -6.55
C ASP A 47 0.41 -5.62 -5.19
N VAL A 48 -0.57 -6.53 -5.15
CA VAL A 48 -1.22 -6.97 -3.90
C VAL A 48 -0.22 -7.65 -2.98
N ARG A 49 0.66 -8.50 -3.53
CA ARG A 49 1.67 -9.22 -2.75
C ARG A 49 2.72 -8.30 -2.15
N GLU A 50 3.11 -7.25 -2.85
CA GLU A 50 4.01 -6.20 -2.34
C GLU A 50 3.34 -5.44 -1.21
N VAL A 51 2.08 -5.03 -1.37
CA VAL A 51 1.31 -4.36 -0.30
C VAL A 51 1.20 -5.23 0.95
N GLN A 52 0.82 -6.50 0.79
CA GLN A 52 0.71 -7.44 1.93
C GLN A 52 2.06 -7.61 2.65
N ARG A 53 3.17 -7.72 1.91
CA ARG A 53 4.52 -7.79 2.49
C ARG A 53 4.84 -6.52 3.26
N ARG A 54 4.63 -5.36 2.64
CA ARG A 54 5.00 -4.09 3.24
C ARG A 54 4.17 -3.80 4.48
N LEU A 55 2.86 -4.05 4.45
CA LEU A 55 1.98 -3.97 5.62
C LEU A 55 2.45 -4.86 6.76
N ARG A 56 2.85 -6.12 6.48
CA ARG A 56 3.37 -7.04 7.51
C ARG A 56 4.66 -6.52 8.15
N GLN A 57 5.46 -5.73 7.43
CA GLN A 57 6.71 -5.16 7.93
C GLN A 57 6.49 -3.89 8.76
N VAL A 58 5.62 -2.99 8.30
CA VAL A 58 5.43 -1.67 8.91
C VAL A 58 4.36 -1.66 10.02
N LEU A 59 3.46 -2.65 10.04
CA LEU A 59 2.45 -2.79 11.08
C LEU A 59 2.81 -3.91 12.06
N PRO A 60 3.07 -3.60 13.34
CA PRO A 60 3.35 -4.63 14.35
C PRO A 60 2.17 -5.60 14.53
N ASP A 61 0.94 -5.12 14.39
CA ASP A 61 -0.29 -5.93 14.55
C ASP A 61 -0.67 -6.74 13.29
N ALA A 62 0.07 -6.59 12.18
CA ALA A 62 -0.19 -7.29 10.93
C ALA A 62 0.80 -8.43 10.65
N ARG A 63 1.60 -8.86 11.65
CA ARG A 63 2.58 -9.95 11.50
C ARG A 63 1.98 -11.26 10.97
N GLY A 64 0.70 -11.52 11.26
CA GLY A 64 -0.06 -12.68 10.75
C GLY A 64 -0.78 -12.48 9.41
N LEU A 65 -0.68 -11.30 8.78
CA LEU A 65 -1.37 -10.99 7.52
C LEU A 65 -0.87 -11.89 6.39
N THR A 66 -1.71 -12.77 5.83
CA THR A 66 -1.34 -13.66 4.71
C THR A 66 -0.81 -12.90 3.49
N ILE A 67 0.27 -13.41 2.89
CA ILE A 67 0.88 -12.89 1.65
C ILE A 67 0.51 -13.87 0.52
N ASP A 68 -0.75 -13.91 0.15
CA ASP A 68 -1.29 -14.80 -0.90
C ASP A 68 -1.40 -14.10 -2.26
N GLY A 69 -1.30 -12.77 -2.29
CA GLY A 69 -1.46 -11.96 -3.49
C GLY A 69 -2.92 -11.71 -3.88
N TYR A 70 -3.90 -11.95 -3.00
CA TYR A 70 -5.31 -11.61 -3.17
C TYR A 70 -5.75 -10.49 -2.22
N TYR A 71 -6.40 -9.47 -2.78
CA TYR A 71 -6.89 -8.34 -1.99
C TYR A 71 -8.24 -8.67 -1.37
N GLY A 72 -8.20 -9.20 -0.15
CA GLY A 72 -9.37 -9.56 0.63
C GLY A 72 -9.67 -8.61 1.80
N PRO A 73 -10.75 -8.87 2.57
CA PRO A 73 -11.12 -8.08 3.73
C PRO A 73 -10.02 -7.95 4.78
N VAL A 74 -9.19 -9.00 4.96
CA VAL A 74 -8.06 -8.99 5.90
C VAL A 74 -6.98 -8.00 5.45
N THR A 75 -6.66 -7.95 4.15
CA THR A 75 -5.74 -6.96 3.58
C THR A 75 -6.31 -5.55 3.71
N ALA A 76 -7.59 -5.36 3.38
CA ALA A 76 -8.25 -4.06 3.52
C ALA A 76 -8.24 -3.56 4.98
N ALA A 77 -8.48 -4.43 5.96
CA ALA A 77 -8.41 -4.07 7.38
C ALA A 77 -6.99 -3.64 7.81
N ALA A 78 -5.95 -4.31 7.30
CA ALA A 78 -4.57 -3.89 7.53
C ALA A 78 -4.26 -2.53 6.87
N VAL A 79 -4.74 -2.30 5.64
CA VAL A 79 -4.62 -1.00 4.96
C VAL A 79 -5.29 0.12 5.75
N ARG A 80 -6.50 -0.09 6.28
CA ARG A 80 -7.19 0.92 7.12
C ARG A 80 -6.37 1.31 8.35
N ARG A 81 -5.76 0.32 9.01
CA ARG A 81 -4.88 0.56 10.17
C ARG A 81 -3.62 1.32 9.77
N TYR A 82 -3.05 1.00 8.61
CA TYR A 82 -1.91 1.73 8.07
C TYR A 82 -2.27 3.19 7.79
N GLN A 83 -3.37 3.41 7.09
CA GLN A 83 -3.87 4.73 6.76
C GLN A 83 -4.11 5.57 8.02
N LEU A 84 -4.77 5.01 9.02
CA LEU A 84 -5.01 5.67 10.31
C LEU A 84 -3.70 6.08 11.03
N ARG A 85 -2.66 5.25 10.94
CA ARG A 85 -1.35 5.53 11.58
C ARG A 85 -0.51 6.57 10.84
N ASN A 86 -0.84 6.88 9.58
CA ASN A 86 -0.09 7.82 8.74
C ASN A 86 -0.96 8.99 8.28
N ASP A 87 -2.01 9.34 9.05
CA ASP A 87 -2.89 10.48 8.79
C ASP A 87 -3.55 10.47 7.39
N LEU A 88 -3.79 9.28 6.84
CA LEU A 88 -4.56 9.07 5.61
C LEU A 88 -6.00 8.69 5.92
N THR A 89 -6.91 8.92 4.97
CA THR A 89 -8.31 8.44 5.04
C THR A 89 -8.34 6.91 5.19
N PRO A 90 -8.90 6.34 6.28
CA PRO A 90 -8.85 4.90 6.54
C PRO A 90 -9.98 4.13 5.84
N ASP A 91 -10.12 4.30 4.52
CA ASP A 91 -11.15 3.65 3.72
C ASP A 91 -10.80 2.19 3.33
N GLY A 92 -9.51 1.83 3.40
CA GLY A 92 -9.02 0.49 3.11
C GLY A 92 -8.77 0.23 1.64
N ARG A 93 -8.69 1.27 0.81
CA ARG A 93 -8.22 1.21 -0.58
C ARG A 93 -6.77 1.66 -0.65
N VAL A 94 -5.98 1.01 -1.48
CA VAL A 94 -4.64 1.50 -1.82
C VAL A 94 -4.75 2.32 -3.09
N ASN A 95 -4.99 3.61 -2.94
CA ASN A 95 -4.79 4.61 -3.99
C ASN A 95 -3.31 5.02 -4.06
N PHE A 96 -2.96 5.97 -4.94
CA PHE A 96 -1.58 6.40 -5.09
C PHE A 96 -1.02 7.08 -3.83
N ASP A 97 -1.81 7.93 -3.15
CA ASP A 97 -1.39 8.55 -1.88
C ASP A 97 -1.00 7.49 -0.83
N THR A 98 -1.83 6.45 -0.67
CA THR A 98 -1.52 5.32 0.22
C THR A 98 -0.30 4.54 -0.26
N TRP A 99 -0.15 4.37 -1.57
CA TRP A 99 0.98 3.65 -2.17
C TRP A 99 2.30 4.36 -1.92
N GLU A 100 2.36 5.67 -2.16
CA GLU A 100 3.53 6.49 -1.88
C GLU A 100 3.89 6.37 -0.40
N VAL A 101 2.98 6.69 0.51
CA VAL A 101 3.29 6.61 1.95
C VAL A 101 3.69 5.19 2.39
N LEU A 102 3.16 4.13 1.76
CA LEU A 102 3.50 2.75 2.09
C LEU A 102 4.91 2.33 1.63
N PHE A 103 5.37 2.81 0.48
CA PHE A 103 6.63 2.41 -0.14
C PHE A 103 7.71 3.49 -0.16
N ASP A 104 7.37 4.73 0.16
CA ASP A 104 8.30 5.84 0.33
C ASP A 104 9.19 5.51 1.53
N VAL A 105 10.44 5.24 1.20
CA VAL A 105 11.54 5.22 2.15
C VAL A 105 12.07 6.63 2.07
N GLY A 106 11.75 7.46 3.07
CA GLY A 106 12.28 8.81 3.15
C GLY A 106 13.78 8.77 2.86
N GLU A 107 14.19 9.45 1.79
CA GLU A 107 15.60 9.70 1.48
C GLU A 107 16.27 10.45 2.64
#